data_AF-A0A354ZDZ1-F1
#
_entry.id   AF-A0A354ZDZ1-F1
#
_cell.length_a   1.000
_cell.length_b   1.000
_cell.length_c   1.000
_cell.angle_alpha   90.00
_cell.angle_beta   90.00
_cell.angle_gamma   90.00
#
_symmetry.space_group_name_H-M   'P 1'
#
loop_
_entity.id
_entity.type
_entity.pdbx_description
1 polymer ?
#
loop_
_entity_poly.entity_id
_entity_poly.type
_entity_poly.pdbx_seq_one_letter_code
_entity_poly.pdbx_strand_id
1 'polypeptide(L)'
;MKTSPRRTTPDAGPASGQTERRTVKGLSLCLVFFAVGIVLVLHACSTSSPIPTSAFDRADFEHALAGRNLDLLASYSSKDKGSLGAGLSSAEREKAAQRYEALRQEILLMPASQAALAPDLPGLAALLARQEARHFTSSERAKLDSLLAGYAAVESPVSKYRDGIIDPRISRVTKAQLANAARDPDRYLMGIVTTLLSGESDPFLRIKLIHDWIADTVTYDVSMLSKTSVTGQDVTSVLSSRRAVCSGYARLFETMAGLAGFEVRTVNGYTKGLGGDFAFDFRNSHAWNMVRIGDLWYFVDTTFDAGAFDGSSAQYHKRYSTDYLFPPPFQLRFTHFPDNALYQLSATPVGREGFRDQVLVLPEFFDSGLTLLQMSNAPTSLLSFAYLQKTNGLFSLDIGAPEQMLVDASLFDTKGRELEQYSFASHIDPTVWRLVLAPPPAGRGKVHIFAGPDSPGKDNATSKMLASVLQFELETDSAGGKAGVASKGTAPPFPKIYGRYHEPAGELLESPLAGSLARGSTAHFVYHSKSKYVSIIYDSTFVPLKRGDDGTFSIDFRVPATSVIKLGVSEDNVHYSIVLAWYLH
;
A
#
# COMPACT_ATOMS: atom_id res chain seq x y z
N MET A 1 -37.87 -74.58 11.80
CA MET A 1 -39.21 -75.15 12.13
C MET A 1 -40.25 -74.22 11.49
N LYS A 2 -41.07 -74.62 10.49
CA LYS A 2 -42.40 -75.33 10.54
C LYS A 2 -43.61 -74.41 10.86
N THR A 3 -44.79 -74.38 10.18
CA THR A 3 -45.25 -74.89 8.84
C THR A 3 -46.72 -74.43 8.52
N SER A 4 -47.02 -73.90 7.30
CA SER A 4 -48.36 -73.95 6.60
C SER A 4 -49.60 -73.20 7.23
N PRO A 5 -50.81 -73.07 6.58
CA PRO A 5 -51.19 -72.54 5.24
C PRO A 5 -52.53 -71.71 5.11
N ARG A 6 -52.75 -70.99 3.98
CA ARG A 6 -54.02 -70.54 3.27
C ARG A 6 -55.15 -69.65 3.93
N ARG A 7 -55.68 -68.71 3.10
CA ARG A 7 -56.98 -67.93 3.08
C ARG A 7 -57.02 -66.46 3.60
N THR A 8 -57.80 -65.63 2.87
CA THR A 8 -58.21 -64.20 3.08
C THR A 8 -57.13 -63.10 3.07
N THR A 9 -57.52 -61.87 2.71
CA THR A 9 -56.68 -60.63 2.76
C THR A 9 -56.21 -60.32 4.18
N PRO A 10 -55.05 -59.64 4.39
CA PRO A 10 -54.53 -58.55 3.55
C PRO A 10 -53.04 -58.58 3.12
N ASP A 11 -52.75 -57.61 2.25
CA ASP A 11 -51.51 -56.80 2.10
C ASP A 11 -50.38 -57.13 1.08
N ALA A 12 -49.80 -56.01 0.64
CA ALA A 12 -48.77 -55.64 -0.34
C ALA A 12 -47.83 -56.65 -1.06
N GLY A 13 -47.60 -56.35 -2.35
CA GLY A 13 -46.31 -56.55 -3.02
C GLY A 13 -46.36 -56.92 -4.51
N PRO A 14 -45.52 -56.28 -5.35
CA PRO A 14 -44.86 -56.97 -6.45
C PRO A 14 -43.33 -56.79 -6.39
N ALA A 15 -42.58 -57.83 -6.78
CA ALA A 15 -41.14 -57.75 -6.95
C ALA A 15 -40.62 -58.75 -7.99
N SER A 16 -39.42 -58.45 -8.50
CA SER A 16 -38.59 -59.26 -9.40
C SER A 16 -39.06 -59.41 -10.86
N GLY A 17 -38.17 -59.38 -11.85
CA GLY A 17 -36.74 -59.04 -11.76
C GLY A 17 -35.91 -59.62 -12.90
N GLN A 18 -34.59 -59.43 -12.80
CA GLN A 18 -33.55 -60.10 -13.60
C GLN A 18 -33.52 -59.74 -15.11
N THR A 19 -32.40 -59.73 -15.83
CA THR A 19 -30.98 -59.97 -15.47
C THR A 19 -30.06 -59.31 -16.51
N GLU A 20 -28.94 -58.76 -16.03
CA GLU A 20 -27.57 -59.00 -16.53
C GLU A 20 -27.33 -59.18 -18.07
N ARG A 21 -26.54 -58.28 -18.69
CA ARG A 21 -25.15 -58.56 -19.17
C ARG A 21 -24.47 -57.39 -19.89
N ARG A 22 -23.13 -57.42 -19.89
CA ARG A 22 -22.18 -56.56 -20.64
C ARG A 22 -22.29 -56.85 -22.17
N THR A 23 -21.80 -56.07 -23.15
CA THR A 23 -20.61 -55.19 -23.23
C THR A 23 -20.58 -54.36 -24.55
N VAL A 24 -19.72 -53.31 -24.64
CA VAL A 24 -19.06 -52.73 -25.85
C VAL A 24 -19.81 -51.74 -26.81
N LYS A 25 -19.32 -50.48 -26.77
CA LYS A 25 -18.97 -49.47 -27.82
C LYS A 25 -19.77 -49.29 -29.13
N GLY A 26 -20.03 -48.01 -29.47
CA GLY A 26 -20.31 -47.49 -30.83
C GLY A 26 -21.24 -46.26 -30.80
N LEU A 27 -20.75 -45.03 -30.61
CA LEU A 27 -20.33 -44.02 -31.61
C LEU A 27 -21.47 -43.20 -32.27
N SER A 28 -21.28 -41.87 -32.29
CA SER A 28 -21.89 -40.85 -33.17
C SER A 28 -23.25 -40.18 -32.84
N LEU A 29 -23.14 -38.97 -32.28
CA LEU A 29 -23.59 -37.68 -32.85
C LEU A 29 -25.07 -37.45 -33.29
N CYS A 30 -25.79 -36.60 -32.54
CA CYS A 30 -26.55 -35.40 -32.98
C CYS A 30 -27.38 -34.83 -31.80
N LEU A 31 -27.16 -33.60 -31.31
CA LEU A 31 -27.72 -32.32 -31.80
C LEU A 31 -29.25 -32.15 -31.58
N VAL A 32 -29.65 -31.32 -30.59
CA VAL A 32 -30.50 -30.10 -30.69
C VAL A 32 -31.09 -29.69 -29.31
N PHE A 33 -31.29 -28.38 -29.15
CA PHE A 33 -31.69 -27.61 -27.96
C PHE A 33 -33.14 -27.82 -27.44
N PHE A 34 -33.40 -27.44 -26.19
CA PHE A 34 -34.43 -26.50 -25.65
C PHE A 34 -34.54 -26.72 -24.11
N ALA A 35 -34.94 -25.81 -23.21
CA ALA A 35 -34.73 -24.39 -22.92
C ALA A 35 -35.53 -24.03 -21.62
N VAL A 36 -35.03 -23.08 -20.81
CA VAL A 36 -35.77 -22.23 -19.81
C VAL A 36 -36.36 -22.85 -18.51
N GLY A 37 -36.15 -22.15 -17.38
CA GLY A 37 -36.94 -22.30 -16.14
C GLY A 37 -36.36 -21.62 -14.88
N ILE A 38 -36.53 -20.30 -14.70
CA ILE A 38 -36.18 -19.55 -13.47
C ILE A 38 -37.46 -19.18 -12.70
N VAL A 39 -37.48 -19.33 -11.36
CA VAL A 39 -38.28 -18.48 -10.45
C VAL A 39 -37.50 -18.21 -9.15
N LEU A 40 -37.67 -17.01 -8.61
CA LEU A 40 -36.97 -16.41 -7.47
C LEU A 40 -38.00 -16.01 -6.39
N VAL A 41 -37.68 -16.13 -5.10
CA VAL A 41 -38.42 -15.42 -4.02
C VAL A 41 -37.44 -14.90 -2.97
N LEU A 42 -37.62 -13.61 -2.62
CA LEU A 42 -36.88 -12.86 -1.61
C LEU A 42 -37.60 -12.88 -0.25
N HIS A 43 -36.87 -12.65 0.84
CA HIS A 43 -37.33 -11.76 1.92
C HIS A 43 -36.14 -11.03 2.56
N ALA A 44 -36.38 -9.81 3.03
CA ALA A 44 -35.35 -8.87 3.48
C ALA A 44 -35.63 -8.37 4.90
N CYS A 45 -34.62 -7.81 5.56
CA CYS A 45 -34.83 -6.68 6.46
C CYS A 45 -33.57 -5.82 6.60
N SER A 46 -33.75 -4.54 6.85
CA SER A 46 -32.73 -3.49 6.69
C SER A 46 -32.57 -2.62 7.93
N THR A 47 -31.37 -2.08 8.16
CA THR A 47 -31.21 -0.73 8.71
C THR A 47 -30.07 -0.01 7.97
N SER A 48 -30.18 1.32 7.88
CA SER A 48 -29.31 2.18 7.06
C SER A 48 -28.88 3.42 7.84
N SER A 49 -27.75 4.00 7.48
CA SER A 49 -27.46 5.43 7.71
C SER A 49 -27.01 6.06 6.39
N PRO A 50 -27.32 7.34 6.12
CA PRO A 50 -27.15 7.93 4.80
C PRO A 50 -25.74 8.52 4.59
N ILE A 51 -25.13 8.18 3.46
CA ILE A 51 -23.98 8.90 2.89
C ILE A 51 -24.56 9.99 1.98
N PRO A 52 -24.05 11.25 2.00
CA PRO A 52 -24.59 12.31 1.16
C PRO A 52 -24.44 11.98 -0.32
N THR A 53 -25.54 12.14 -1.06
CA THR A 53 -25.59 11.94 -2.50
C THR A 53 -24.70 12.97 -3.21
N SER A 54 -23.64 12.51 -3.86
CA SER A 54 -22.98 13.32 -4.90
C SER A 54 -24.02 13.65 -5.98
N ALA A 55 -24.22 14.94 -6.24
CA ALA A 55 -25.11 15.36 -7.31
C ALA A 55 -24.55 14.85 -8.65
N PHE A 56 -25.45 14.37 -9.51
CA PHE A 56 -25.09 13.92 -10.85
C PHE A 56 -24.51 15.10 -11.67
N ASP A 57 -23.21 15.05 -11.97
CA ASP A 57 -22.57 15.95 -12.92
C ASP A 57 -22.69 15.39 -14.35
N ARG A 58 -23.41 16.12 -15.20
CA ARG A 58 -23.62 15.78 -16.61
C ARG A 58 -22.29 15.81 -17.39
N ALA A 59 -21.34 16.65 -17.00
CA ALA A 59 -20.04 16.76 -17.66
C ALA A 59 -19.17 15.52 -17.42
N ASP A 60 -19.10 15.03 -16.17
CA ASP A 60 -18.36 13.80 -15.83
C ASP A 60 -18.92 12.57 -16.55
N PHE A 61 -20.25 12.49 -16.66
CA PHE A 61 -20.91 11.39 -17.37
C PHE A 61 -20.67 11.44 -18.88
N GLU A 62 -20.78 12.60 -19.54
CA GLU A 62 -20.44 12.71 -20.96
C GLU A 62 -18.92 12.53 -21.21
N HIS A 63 -18.06 12.90 -20.25
CA HIS A 63 -16.62 12.60 -20.28
C HIS A 63 -16.32 11.11 -20.11
N ALA A 64 -17.01 10.41 -19.20
CA ALA A 64 -16.91 8.97 -19.04
C ALA A 64 -17.36 8.22 -20.30
N LEU A 65 -18.43 8.70 -20.96
CA LEU A 65 -18.89 8.19 -22.25
C LEU A 65 -17.88 8.42 -23.39
N ALA A 66 -17.18 9.56 -23.40
CA ALA A 66 -16.10 9.82 -24.34
C ALA A 66 -14.83 8.99 -24.03
N GLY A 67 -14.63 8.60 -22.77
CA GLY A 67 -13.46 7.88 -22.28
C GLY A 67 -13.38 6.39 -22.66
N ARG A 68 -12.40 5.72 -22.03
CA ARG A 68 -12.07 4.29 -22.19
C ARG A 68 -12.05 3.50 -20.87
N ASN A 69 -12.61 4.04 -19.78
CA ASN A 69 -12.63 3.36 -18.48
C ASN A 69 -13.87 2.45 -18.36
N LEU A 70 -13.66 1.13 -18.46
CA LEU A 70 -14.73 0.13 -18.38
C LEU A 70 -15.44 0.12 -17.01
N ASP A 71 -14.72 0.27 -15.90
CA ASP A 71 -15.30 0.18 -14.56
C ASP A 71 -16.10 1.44 -14.21
N LEU A 72 -15.65 2.60 -14.69
CA LEU A 72 -16.40 3.85 -14.58
C LEU A 72 -17.71 3.76 -15.37
N LEU A 73 -17.67 3.25 -16.60
CA LEU A 73 -18.86 3.00 -17.41
C LEU A 73 -19.78 1.93 -16.81
N ALA A 74 -19.22 0.87 -16.22
CA ALA A 74 -19.98 -0.14 -15.48
C ALA A 74 -20.69 0.48 -14.26
N SER A 75 -19.99 1.33 -13.49
CA SER A 75 -20.55 2.06 -12.35
C SER A 75 -21.67 3.02 -12.77
N TYR A 76 -21.51 3.74 -13.89
CA TYR A 76 -22.59 4.56 -14.46
C TYR A 76 -23.75 3.73 -15.07
N SER A 77 -23.53 2.48 -15.47
CA SER A 77 -24.60 1.60 -15.96
C SER A 77 -25.44 0.97 -14.83
N SER A 78 -24.87 0.80 -13.64
CA SER A 78 -25.55 0.17 -12.51
C SER A 78 -26.62 1.09 -11.89
N LYS A 79 -27.62 0.48 -11.26
CA LYS A 79 -28.65 1.15 -10.45
C LYS A 79 -28.44 0.91 -8.94
N ASP A 80 -27.37 0.23 -8.57
CA ASP A 80 -27.13 -0.21 -7.19
C ASP A 80 -26.73 0.96 -6.30
N LYS A 81 -27.15 0.96 -5.03
CA LYS A 81 -26.83 2.04 -4.09
C LYS A 81 -25.31 2.14 -3.91
N GLY A 82 -24.76 3.32 -4.20
CA GLY A 82 -23.31 3.58 -4.18
C GLY A 82 -22.63 3.54 -5.55
N SER A 83 -23.31 3.05 -6.60
CA SER A 83 -22.85 3.20 -7.98
C SER A 83 -23.08 4.63 -8.49
N LEU A 84 -22.25 5.08 -9.43
CA LEU A 84 -22.41 6.40 -10.06
C LEU A 84 -23.71 6.48 -10.88
N GLY A 85 -24.22 5.34 -11.34
CA GLY A 85 -25.49 5.22 -12.06
C GLY A 85 -26.73 5.28 -11.16
N ALA A 86 -26.60 5.24 -9.83
CA ALA A 86 -27.73 5.24 -8.89
C ALA A 86 -28.63 6.48 -8.99
N GLY A 87 -28.04 7.65 -9.31
CA GLY A 87 -28.76 8.92 -9.45
C GLY A 87 -29.24 9.25 -10.88
N LEU A 88 -28.88 8.43 -11.87
CA LEU A 88 -29.16 8.70 -13.29
C LEU A 88 -30.62 8.42 -13.68
N SER A 89 -31.05 8.98 -14.80
CA SER A 89 -32.22 8.45 -15.52
C SER A 89 -31.90 7.06 -16.10
N SER A 90 -32.94 6.27 -16.38
CA SER A 90 -32.75 4.96 -17.03
C SER A 90 -32.17 5.09 -18.44
N ALA A 91 -32.43 6.19 -19.15
CA ALA A 91 -31.83 6.46 -20.45
C ALA A 91 -30.32 6.75 -20.37
N GLU A 92 -29.86 7.39 -19.29
CA GLU A 92 -28.43 7.65 -19.06
C GLU A 92 -27.70 6.38 -18.61
N ARG A 93 -28.27 5.56 -17.72
CA ARG A 93 -27.73 4.22 -17.42
C ARG A 93 -27.62 3.36 -18.67
N GLU A 94 -28.64 3.38 -19.53
CA GLU A 94 -28.67 2.65 -20.80
C GLU A 94 -27.58 3.18 -21.75
N LYS A 95 -27.39 4.51 -21.87
CA LYS A 95 -26.30 5.11 -22.66
C LYS A 95 -24.91 4.69 -22.14
N ALA A 96 -24.73 4.61 -20.82
CA ALA A 96 -23.51 4.09 -20.20
C ALA A 96 -23.34 2.58 -20.41
N ALA A 97 -24.40 1.77 -20.32
CA ALA A 97 -24.38 0.33 -20.59
C ALA A 97 -24.03 0.04 -22.06
N GLN A 98 -24.57 0.82 -22.99
CA GLN A 98 -24.28 0.72 -24.42
C GLN A 98 -22.85 1.14 -24.73
N ARG A 99 -22.32 2.21 -24.10
CA ARG A 99 -20.92 2.58 -24.26
C ARG A 99 -19.97 1.61 -23.56
N TYR A 100 -20.34 1.08 -22.40
CA TYR A 100 -19.64 -0.01 -21.72
C TYR A 100 -19.51 -1.22 -22.64
N GLU A 101 -20.63 -1.71 -23.19
CA GLU A 101 -20.61 -2.90 -24.04
C GLU A 101 -19.94 -2.61 -25.39
N ALA A 102 -20.15 -1.44 -25.99
CA ALA A 102 -19.45 -1.04 -27.22
C ALA A 102 -17.94 -0.95 -27.01
N LEU A 103 -17.47 -0.39 -25.88
CA LEU A 103 -16.04 -0.33 -25.52
C LEU A 103 -15.49 -1.71 -25.15
N ARG A 104 -16.28 -2.54 -24.46
CA ARG A 104 -15.94 -3.93 -24.12
C ARG A 104 -15.77 -4.76 -25.39
N GLN A 105 -16.66 -4.58 -26.38
CA GLN A 105 -16.52 -5.18 -27.71
C GLN A 105 -15.37 -4.55 -28.50
N GLU A 106 -15.12 -3.23 -28.41
CA GLU A 106 -13.94 -2.56 -29.01
C GLU A 106 -12.62 -3.15 -28.48
N ILE A 107 -12.56 -3.48 -27.19
CA ILE A 107 -11.42 -4.13 -26.52
C ILE A 107 -11.33 -5.63 -26.86
N LEU A 108 -12.46 -6.34 -26.96
CA LEU A 108 -12.50 -7.77 -27.32
C LEU A 108 -12.26 -8.02 -28.83
N LEU A 109 -12.57 -7.05 -29.69
CA LEU A 109 -12.41 -7.09 -31.14
C LEU A 109 -11.23 -6.25 -31.63
N MET A 110 -10.42 -5.70 -30.72
CA MET A 110 -9.29 -4.84 -31.05
C MET A 110 -8.31 -5.63 -31.95
N PRO A 111 -8.10 -5.23 -33.22
CA PRO A 111 -7.18 -5.94 -34.08
C PRO A 111 -5.76 -5.83 -33.50
N ALA A 112 -4.94 -6.86 -33.69
CA ALA A 112 -3.55 -6.87 -33.17
C ALA A 112 -2.71 -5.67 -33.63
N SER A 113 -3.11 -4.99 -34.71
CA SER A 113 -2.52 -3.74 -35.21
C SER A 113 -2.82 -2.49 -34.36
N GLN A 114 -3.81 -2.51 -33.45
CA GLN A 114 -4.06 -1.42 -32.48
C GLN A 114 -3.43 -1.70 -31.10
N ALA A 115 -3.04 -2.94 -30.82
CA ALA A 115 -2.13 -3.29 -29.72
C ALA A 115 -0.64 -3.01 -30.07
N ALA A 116 -0.35 -2.47 -31.26
CA ALA A 116 0.98 -2.43 -31.87
C ALA A 116 1.84 -1.20 -31.54
N LEU A 117 1.58 -0.48 -30.45
CA LEU A 117 2.34 0.71 -30.03
C LEU A 117 3.22 0.46 -28.78
N ALA A 118 4.07 -0.55 -28.92
CA ALA A 118 5.35 -0.74 -28.23
C ALA A 118 6.05 -1.88 -29.00
N PRO A 119 7.27 -1.76 -29.54
CA PRO A 119 7.82 -2.72 -30.52
C PRO A 119 7.75 -4.23 -30.18
N ASP A 120 7.84 -4.63 -28.91
CA ASP A 120 8.15 -6.02 -28.53
C ASP A 120 7.03 -6.74 -27.72
N LEU A 121 6.08 -5.97 -27.19
CA LEU A 121 4.83 -6.46 -26.57
C LEU A 121 3.81 -7.09 -27.55
N PRO A 122 3.73 -6.74 -28.85
CA PRO A 122 2.77 -7.31 -29.80
C PRO A 122 2.97 -8.81 -30.01
N GLY A 123 4.21 -9.31 -29.95
CA GLY A 123 4.48 -10.75 -29.94
C GLY A 123 3.93 -11.44 -28.70
N LEU A 124 4.04 -10.78 -27.53
CA LEU A 124 3.52 -11.26 -26.25
C LEU A 124 1.99 -11.24 -26.20
N ALA A 125 1.37 -10.15 -26.67
CA ALA A 125 -0.08 -10.00 -26.79
C ALA A 125 -0.66 -11.00 -27.79
N ALA A 126 -0.01 -11.21 -28.95
CA ALA A 126 -0.41 -12.23 -29.93
C ALA A 126 -0.14 -13.68 -29.50
N LEU A 127 0.68 -13.89 -28.45
CA LEU A 127 0.84 -15.18 -27.77
C LEU A 127 -0.28 -15.38 -26.74
N LEU A 128 -0.55 -14.36 -25.91
CA LEU A 128 -1.55 -14.37 -24.84
C LEU A 128 -3.00 -14.36 -25.35
N ALA A 129 -3.26 -13.80 -26.53
CA ALA A 129 -4.58 -13.76 -27.16
C ALA A 129 -5.00 -15.10 -27.79
N ARG A 130 -4.12 -16.11 -27.84
CA ARG A 130 -4.43 -17.44 -28.40
C ARG A 130 -5.35 -18.22 -27.47
N GLN A 131 -6.24 -19.02 -28.06
CA GLN A 131 -7.13 -19.89 -27.29
C GLN A 131 -6.34 -20.92 -26.47
N GLU A 132 -5.19 -21.37 -26.99
CA GLU A 132 -4.22 -22.22 -26.31
C GLU A 132 -3.60 -21.60 -25.04
N ALA A 133 -3.57 -20.27 -24.90
CA ALA A 133 -2.89 -19.60 -23.78
C ALA A 133 -3.48 -19.94 -22.40
N ARG A 134 -4.77 -20.34 -22.38
CA ARG A 134 -5.45 -20.87 -21.18
C ARG A 134 -4.86 -22.19 -20.68
N HIS A 135 -4.07 -22.86 -21.51
CA HIS A 135 -3.42 -24.14 -21.24
C HIS A 135 -1.90 -24.06 -21.35
N PHE A 136 -1.29 -22.86 -21.26
CA PHE A 136 0.16 -22.70 -21.29
C PHE A 136 0.86 -23.71 -20.39
N THR A 137 1.71 -24.51 -21.03
CA THR A 137 2.62 -25.44 -20.37
C THR A 137 3.58 -24.69 -19.45
N SER A 138 4.17 -25.38 -18.49
CA SER A 138 5.16 -24.78 -17.59
C SER A 138 6.34 -24.15 -18.35
N SER A 139 6.69 -24.68 -19.53
CA SER A 139 7.74 -24.12 -20.39
C SER A 139 7.32 -22.82 -21.09
N GLU A 140 6.04 -22.64 -21.43
CA GLU A 140 5.55 -21.41 -22.06
C GLU A 140 5.38 -20.30 -21.03
N ARG A 141 4.93 -20.64 -19.80
CA ARG A 141 4.93 -19.71 -18.67
C ARG A 141 6.34 -19.24 -18.35
N ALA A 142 7.30 -20.15 -18.18
CA ALA A 142 8.70 -19.78 -17.96
C ALA A 142 9.29 -18.88 -19.08
N LYS A 143 8.79 -19.01 -20.32
CA LYS A 143 9.22 -18.17 -21.45
C LYS A 143 8.56 -16.79 -21.45
N LEU A 144 7.30 -16.69 -21.04
CA LEU A 144 6.58 -15.44 -20.75
C LEU A 144 7.22 -14.72 -19.55
N ASP A 145 7.52 -15.45 -18.47
CA ASP A 145 8.18 -14.95 -17.27
C ASP A 145 9.59 -14.41 -17.61
N SER A 146 10.35 -15.15 -18.43
CA SER A 146 11.67 -14.72 -18.91
C SER A 146 11.60 -13.49 -19.84
N LEU A 147 10.51 -13.29 -20.58
CA LEU A 147 10.31 -12.09 -21.40
C LEU A 147 9.93 -10.90 -20.52
N LEU A 148 8.99 -11.07 -19.58
CA LEU A 148 8.57 -10.02 -18.64
C LEU A 148 9.72 -9.59 -17.72
N ALA A 149 10.54 -10.53 -17.24
CA ALA A 149 11.76 -10.25 -16.51
C ALA A 149 12.82 -9.50 -17.34
N GLY A 150 12.74 -9.57 -18.68
CA GLY A 150 13.57 -8.79 -19.60
C GLY A 150 13.11 -7.36 -19.86
N TYR A 151 11.83 -7.03 -19.61
CA TYR A 151 11.30 -5.64 -19.74
C TYR A 151 11.27 -4.88 -18.42
N ALA A 152 11.24 -5.60 -17.30
CA ALA A 152 11.36 -5.05 -15.96
C ALA A 152 12.84 -4.80 -15.64
N ALA A 153 13.22 -3.55 -15.37
CA ALA A 153 14.56 -3.24 -14.89
C ALA A 153 14.73 -3.70 -13.42
N VAL A 154 15.02 -4.99 -13.23
CA VAL A 154 15.23 -5.61 -11.90
C VAL A 154 16.44 -5.00 -11.19
N GLU A 155 17.53 -4.79 -11.93
CA GLU A 155 18.71 -4.05 -11.48
C GLU A 155 18.93 -2.87 -12.42
N SER A 156 18.54 -1.69 -11.96
CA SER A 156 18.55 -0.48 -12.78
C SER A 156 19.69 0.45 -12.36
N PRO A 157 20.48 1.03 -13.29
CA PRO A 157 21.54 1.99 -12.98
C PRO A 157 21.00 3.38 -12.56
N VAL A 158 19.72 3.48 -12.20
CA VAL A 158 19.00 4.73 -11.98
C VAL A 158 19.09 5.30 -10.57
N SER A 159 19.63 4.55 -9.60
CA SER A 159 19.82 5.03 -8.22
C SER A 159 20.60 6.35 -8.18
N LYS A 160 21.59 6.55 -9.05
CA LYS A 160 22.34 7.81 -9.17
C LYS A 160 21.54 9.02 -9.68
N TYR A 161 20.32 8.82 -10.20
CA TYR A 161 19.38 9.91 -10.56
C TYR A 161 18.29 10.09 -9.51
N ARG A 162 18.19 9.18 -8.53
CA ARG A 162 17.30 9.28 -7.36
C ARG A 162 18.06 9.95 -6.21
N ASP A 163 18.47 11.20 -6.44
CA ASP A 163 19.35 11.97 -5.56
C ASP A 163 18.61 12.92 -4.59
N GLY A 164 17.29 13.08 -4.73
CA GLY A 164 16.50 14.04 -3.96
C GLY A 164 16.85 15.52 -4.20
N ILE A 165 17.67 15.82 -5.22
CA ILE A 165 18.19 17.17 -5.51
C ILE A 165 17.64 17.66 -6.84
N ILE A 166 16.99 18.83 -6.87
CA ILE A 166 16.58 19.47 -8.12
C ILE A 166 17.81 19.78 -8.98
N ASP A 167 17.82 19.35 -10.25
CA ASP A 167 18.89 19.72 -11.17
C ASP A 167 18.86 21.24 -11.44
N PRO A 168 19.95 21.99 -11.15
CA PRO A 168 19.96 23.45 -11.27
C PRO A 168 19.73 23.94 -12.70
N ARG A 169 19.87 23.10 -13.73
CA ARG A 169 19.64 23.45 -15.14
C ARG A 169 18.17 23.71 -15.46
N ILE A 170 17.21 23.32 -14.61
CA ILE A 170 15.80 23.69 -14.82
C ILE A 170 15.60 25.22 -14.84
N SER A 171 16.47 25.96 -14.15
CA SER A 171 16.49 27.43 -14.10
C SER A 171 16.79 28.11 -15.45
N ARG A 172 17.27 27.36 -16.46
CA ARG A 172 17.47 27.86 -17.83
C ARG A 172 16.17 28.30 -18.49
N VAL A 173 15.03 27.74 -18.07
CA VAL A 173 13.72 28.08 -18.64
C VAL A 173 13.29 29.46 -18.14
N THR A 174 13.25 30.42 -19.05
CA THR A 174 12.89 31.80 -18.71
C THR A 174 11.39 31.99 -18.46
N LYS A 175 11.04 33.00 -17.65
CA LYS A 175 9.64 33.42 -17.46
C LYS A 175 8.93 33.75 -18.79
N ALA A 176 9.67 34.25 -19.79
CA ALA A 176 9.13 34.55 -21.12
C ALA A 176 8.77 33.28 -21.91
N GLN A 177 9.63 32.25 -21.87
CA GLN A 177 9.32 30.96 -22.50
C GLN A 177 8.09 30.31 -21.85
N LEU A 178 8.02 30.29 -20.52
CA LEU A 178 6.85 29.78 -19.80
C LEU A 178 5.58 30.58 -20.13
N ALA A 179 5.65 31.92 -20.17
CA ALA A 179 4.48 32.75 -20.52
C ALA A 179 4.02 32.57 -21.97
N ASN A 180 4.93 32.28 -22.90
CA ASN A 180 4.57 31.96 -24.28
C ASN A 180 3.96 30.56 -24.40
N ALA A 181 4.56 29.54 -23.74
CA ALA A 181 4.02 28.18 -23.71
C ALA A 181 2.67 28.09 -23.00
N ALA A 182 2.41 28.91 -21.98
CA ALA A 182 1.09 29.01 -21.36
C ALA A 182 -0.01 29.54 -22.32
N ARG A 183 0.36 30.36 -23.32
CA ARG A 183 -0.59 30.91 -24.31
C ARG A 183 -0.83 29.97 -25.49
N ASP A 184 0.20 29.25 -25.91
CA ASP A 184 0.22 28.41 -27.11
C ASP A 184 1.27 27.29 -26.90
N PRO A 185 0.92 26.20 -26.20
CA PRO A 185 1.87 25.13 -25.90
C PRO A 185 2.36 24.42 -27.17
N ASP A 186 1.47 24.21 -28.15
CA ASP A 186 1.76 23.52 -29.40
C ASP A 186 2.93 24.19 -30.15
N ARG A 187 3.01 25.53 -30.09
CA ARG A 187 4.08 26.31 -30.70
C ARG A 187 5.35 26.45 -29.84
N TYR A 188 5.22 26.60 -28.51
CA TYR A 188 6.33 27.06 -27.67
C TYR A 188 6.86 26.02 -26.67
N LEU A 189 6.15 24.92 -26.40
CA LEU A 189 6.58 23.92 -25.42
C LEU A 189 7.87 23.20 -25.84
N MET A 190 8.06 22.95 -27.15
CA MET A 190 9.32 22.43 -27.69
C MET A 190 10.52 23.33 -27.37
N GLY A 191 10.32 24.65 -27.26
CA GLY A 191 11.37 25.59 -26.87
C GLY A 191 11.79 25.45 -25.40
N ILE A 192 10.86 25.10 -24.51
CA ILE A 192 11.15 24.77 -23.11
C ILE A 192 11.95 23.46 -23.05
N VAL A 193 11.46 22.41 -23.71
CA VAL A 193 12.14 21.10 -23.77
C VAL A 193 13.57 21.24 -24.31
N THR A 194 13.75 21.94 -25.44
CA THR A 194 15.08 22.22 -26.02
C THR A 194 16.01 22.97 -25.05
N THR A 195 15.46 23.87 -24.23
CA THR A 195 16.24 24.67 -23.26
C THR A 195 16.69 23.83 -22.06
N LEU A 196 15.79 23.00 -21.52
CA LEU A 196 16.09 22.06 -20.44
C LEU A 196 17.21 21.11 -20.89
N LEU A 197 17.02 20.45 -22.03
CA LEU A 197 17.88 19.38 -22.53
C LEU A 197 19.15 19.87 -23.26
N SER A 198 19.41 21.17 -23.27
CA SER A 198 20.54 21.76 -23.99
C SER A 198 21.88 21.22 -23.47
N GLY A 199 22.61 20.54 -24.35
CA GLY A 199 23.88 19.88 -24.04
C GLY A 199 23.76 18.55 -23.27
N GLU A 200 22.56 18.02 -23.05
CA GLU A 200 22.37 16.74 -22.34
C GLU A 200 22.11 15.57 -23.31
N SER A 201 22.92 14.52 -23.13
CA SER A 201 22.92 13.29 -23.94
C SER A 201 22.51 12.04 -23.16
N ASP A 202 22.64 12.05 -21.83
CA ASP A 202 22.20 10.94 -20.97
C ASP A 202 20.65 10.87 -20.96
N PRO A 203 20.03 9.78 -21.45
CA PRO A 203 18.58 9.71 -21.61
C PRO A 203 17.82 9.76 -20.27
N PHE A 204 18.39 9.20 -19.21
CA PHE A 204 17.76 9.24 -17.88
C PHE A 204 17.83 10.66 -17.30
N LEU A 205 18.96 11.34 -17.49
CA LEU A 205 19.14 12.71 -17.04
C LEU A 205 18.29 13.71 -17.84
N ARG A 206 18.03 13.44 -19.12
CA ARG A 206 17.03 14.18 -19.93
C ARG A 206 15.62 14.05 -19.35
N ILE A 207 15.24 12.85 -18.92
CA ILE A 207 13.95 12.64 -18.26
C ILE A 207 13.91 13.29 -16.87
N LYS A 208 14.99 13.20 -16.06
CA LYS A 208 15.10 13.91 -14.78
C LYS A 208 14.93 15.42 -14.96
N LEU A 209 15.55 16.04 -15.96
CA LEU A 209 15.39 17.47 -16.24
C LEU A 209 13.95 17.89 -16.55
N ILE A 210 13.16 17.03 -17.22
CA ILE A 210 11.74 17.27 -17.48
C ILE A 210 10.91 17.08 -16.22
N HIS A 211 11.15 15.97 -15.49
CA HIS A 211 10.55 15.67 -14.20
C HIS A 211 10.74 16.82 -13.19
N ASP A 212 11.99 17.21 -12.95
CA ASP A 212 12.38 18.24 -11.98
C ASP A 212 11.75 19.60 -12.32
N TRP A 213 11.73 19.96 -13.61
CA TRP A 213 11.12 21.22 -14.04
C TRP A 213 9.61 21.23 -13.81
N ILE A 214 8.91 20.11 -14.05
CA ILE A 214 7.47 20.00 -13.78
C ILE A 214 7.21 20.01 -12.27
N ALA A 215 7.96 19.22 -11.49
CA ALA A 215 7.82 19.14 -10.04
C ALA A 215 8.08 20.49 -9.35
N ASP A 216 9.04 21.29 -9.83
CA ASP A 216 9.28 22.66 -9.35
C ASP A 216 8.25 23.69 -9.89
N THR A 217 7.88 23.61 -11.16
CA THR A 217 7.00 24.63 -11.78
C THR A 217 5.54 24.50 -11.35
N VAL A 218 5.03 23.27 -11.18
CA VAL A 218 3.61 22.99 -10.91
C VAL A 218 3.37 22.76 -9.42
N THR A 219 2.19 23.12 -8.93
CA THR A 219 1.74 22.92 -7.54
C THR A 219 0.43 22.13 -7.53
N TYR A 220 0.29 21.16 -6.61
CA TYR A 220 -0.91 20.33 -6.59
C TYR A 220 -2.18 21.17 -6.31
N ASP A 221 -3.23 20.97 -7.10
CA ASP A 221 -4.49 21.68 -6.94
C ASP A 221 -5.40 21.03 -5.88
N VAL A 222 -5.11 21.31 -4.61
CA VAL A 222 -5.95 20.92 -3.48
C VAL A 222 -7.42 21.35 -3.61
N SER A 223 -7.71 22.40 -4.39
CA SER A 223 -9.09 22.87 -4.59
C SER A 223 -9.91 21.93 -5.46
N MET A 224 -9.28 21.00 -6.17
CA MET A 224 -9.97 19.96 -6.94
C MET A 224 -10.38 18.77 -6.07
N LEU A 225 -9.73 18.52 -4.93
CA LEU A 225 -10.05 17.40 -4.04
C LEU A 225 -11.44 17.51 -3.37
N SER A 226 -11.97 18.73 -3.24
CA SER A 226 -13.31 19.00 -2.72
C SER A 226 -14.39 19.17 -3.80
N LYS A 227 -14.03 19.01 -5.08
CA LYS A 227 -14.96 19.11 -6.21
C LYS A 227 -15.40 17.72 -6.68
N THR A 228 -16.56 17.66 -7.31
CA THR A 228 -17.10 16.45 -7.93
C THR A 228 -16.39 16.10 -9.23
N SER A 229 -15.98 17.12 -9.99
CA SER A 229 -15.34 17.02 -11.30
C SER A 229 -13.95 17.67 -11.34
N VAL A 230 -13.00 17.01 -12.01
CA VAL A 230 -11.63 17.50 -12.22
C VAL A 230 -11.53 18.16 -13.59
N THR A 231 -11.18 19.44 -13.62
CA THR A 231 -11.14 20.26 -14.84
C THR A 231 -9.80 21.00 -14.98
N GLY A 232 -9.49 21.50 -16.19
CA GLY A 232 -8.27 22.29 -16.43
C GLY A 232 -6.96 21.51 -16.31
N GLN A 233 -6.97 20.21 -16.68
CA GLN A 233 -5.80 19.32 -16.61
C GLN A 233 -5.11 19.11 -17.97
N ASP A 234 -5.51 19.87 -18.99
CA ASP A 234 -4.78 19.96 -20.25
C ASP A 234 -3.49 20.81 -20.09
N VAL A 235 -2.56 20.65 -21.02
CA VAL A 235 -1.24 21.30 -20.99
C VAL A 235 -1.35 22.83 -20.92
N THR A 236 -2.29 23.45 -21.64
CA THR A 236 -2.50 24.90 -21.65
C THR A 236 -2.95 25.40 -20.28
N SER A 237 -3.95 24.72 -19.69
CA SER A 237 -4.48 25.06 -18.37
C SER A 237 -3.45 24.86 -17.26
N VAL A 238 -2.67 23.77 -17.30
CA VAL A 238 -1.62 23.48 -16.31
C VAL A 238 -0.48 24.51 -16.40
N LEU A 239 0.01 24.84 -17.60
CA LEU A 239 1.06 25.86 -17.78
C LEU A 239 0.58 27.27 -17.40
N SER A 240 -0.68 27.59 -17.68
CA SER A 240 -1.28 28.90 -17.35
C SER A 240 -1.50 29.09 -15.85
N SER A 241 -2.08 28.09 -15.18
CA SER A 241 -2.41 28.16 -13.75
C SER A 241 -1.23 27.80 -12.84
N ARG A 242 -0.26 27.03 -13.37
CA ARG A 242 0.78 26.28 -12.63
C ARG A 242 0.21 25.33 -11.57
N ARG A 243 -1.01 24.83 -11.80
CA ARG A 243 -1.73 23.96 -10.88
C ARG A 243 -2.29 22.75 -11.61
N ALA A 244 -2.19 21.59 -10.99
CA ALA A 244 -2.66 20.32 -11.55
C ALA A 244 -3.01 19.33 -10.44
N VAL A 245 -3.83 18.33 -10.76
CA VAL A 245 -3.84 17.04 -10.06
C VAL A 245 -3.06 16.01 -10.90
N CYS A 246 -2.98 14.77 -10.45
CA CYS A 246 -2.17 13.70 -11.07
C CYS A 246 -2.29 13.60 -12.59
N SER A 247 -3.51 13.68 -13.16
CA SER A 247 -3.73 13.64 -14.60
C SER A 247 -3.07 14.81 -15.35
N GLY A 248 -3.03 16.01 -14.78
CA GLY A 248 -2.36 17.17 -15.38
C GLY A 248 -0.83 17.08 -15.32
N TYR A 249 -0.29 16.56 -14.21
CA TYR A 249 1.14 16.23 -14.10
C TYR A 249 1.55 15.19 -15.14
N ALA A 250 0.83 14.06 -15.18
CA ALA A 250 1.13 12.95 -16.09
C ALA A 250 1.00 13.35 -17.58
N ARG A 251 0.00 14.19 -17.91
CA ARG A 251 -0.20 14.72 -19.27
C ARG A 251 0.91 15.68 -19.69
N LEU A 252 1.34 16.57 -18.80
CA LEU A 252 2.44 17.51 -19.09
C LEU A 252 3.76 16.75 -19.30
N PHE A 253 4.06 15.77 -18.44
CA PHE A 253 5.24 14.92 -18.57
C PHE A 253 5.22 14.12 -19.88
N GLU A 254 4.11 13.41 -20.19
CA GLU A 254 3.94 12.67 -21.45
C GLU A 254 4.18 13.54 -22.68
N THR A 255 3.65 14.77 -22.66
CA THR A 255 3.83 15.73 -23.76
C THR A 255 5.29 16.18 -23.89
N MET A 256 5.93 16.57 -22.79
CA MET A 256 7.31 17.09 -22.81
C MET A 256 8.35 16.02 -23.13
N ALA A 257 8.22 14.82 -22.55
CA ALA A 257 9.13 13.71 -22.83
C ALA A 257 8.89 13.13 -24.24
N GLY A 258 7.65 13.14 -24.75
CA GLY A 258 7.35 12.85 -26.15
C GLY A 258 8.03 13.83 -27.12
N LEU A 259 7.96 15.14 -26.84
CA LEU A 259 8.69 16.18 -27.60
C LEU A 259 10.22 16.00 -27.53
N ALA A 260 10.74 15.42 -26.44
CA ALA A 260 12.15 15.10 -26.27
C ALA A 260 12.62 13.83 -27.02
N GLY A 261 11.70 13.12 -27.67
CA GLY A 261 11.96 11.93 -28.48
C GLY A 261 11.74 10.59 -27.77
N PHE A 262 11.17 10.56 -26.56
CA PHE A 262 10.92 9.32 -25.82
C PHE A 262 9.56 8.71 -26.11
N GLU A 263 9.47 7.38 -26.07
CA GLU A 263 8.17 6.69 -26.02
C GLU A 263 7.63 6.76 -24.60
N VAL A 264 6.46 7.38 -24.42
CA VAL A 264 5.82 7.59 -23.10
C VAL A 264 4.39 7.06 -23.14
N ARG A 265 3.91 6.57 -22.00
CA ARG A 265 2.54 6.12 -21.77
C ARG A 265 2.04 6.70 -20.45
N THR A 266 0.92 7.41 -20.48
CA THR A 266 0.14 7.68 -19.26
C THR A 266 -0.51 6.37 -18.77
N VAL A 267 -0.28 6.03 -17.50
CA VAL A 267 -0.88 4.91 -16.79
C VAL A 267 -1.99 5.45 -15.89
N ASN A 268 -3.16 4.82 -15.95
CA ASN A 268 -4.27 5.09 -15.05
C ASN A 268 -4.44 3.92 -14.07
N GLY A 269 -4.89 4.21 -12.86
CA GLY A 269 -5.15 3.21 -11.84
C GLY A 269 -5.42 3.86 -10.49
N TYR A 270 -4.84 3.29 -9.44
CA TYR A 270 -5.09 3.65 -8.05
C TYR A 270 -3.80 3.71 -7.23
N THR A 271 -3.78 4.53 -6.18
CA THR A 271 -2.67 4.59 -5.22
C THR A 271 -3.11 4.39 -3.78
N LYS A 272 -2.19 3.88 -2.95
CA LYS A 272 -2.25 3.93 -1.49
C LYS A 272 -1.44 5.12 -0.97
N GLY A 273 -1.72 5.54 0.26
CA GLY A 273 -0.94 6.56 0.97
C GLY A 273 -1.58 7.95 1.07
N LEU A 274 -2.77 8.16 0.49
CA LEU A 274 -3.54 9.40 0.62
C LEU A 274 -4.30 9.53 1.97
N GLY A 275 -4.09 8.59 2.90
CA GLY A 275 -4.80 8.49 4.17
C GLY A 275 -6.18 7.85 4.07
N GLY A 276 -6.78 7.52 5.21
CA GLY A 276 -8.05 6.79 5.28
C GLY A 276 -7.91 5.29 5.03
N ASP A 277 -9.04 4.62 4.79
CA ASP A 277 -9.11 3.19 4.48
C ASP A 277 -9.11 3.04 2.95
N PHE A 278 -8.21 2.23 2.39
CA PHE A 278 -8.06 2.12 0.94
C PHE A 278 -9.27 1.44 0.28
N ALA A 279 -9.78 2.05 -0.79
CA ALA A 279 -10.81 1.50 -1.65
C ALA A 279 -10.51 1.79 -3.12
N PHE A 280 -11.02 0.97 -4.04
CA PHE A 280 -10.98 1.23 -5.48
C PHE A 280 -12.04 2.28 -5.86
N ASP A 281 -11.89 3.50 -5.34
CA ASP A 281 -12.79 4.63 -5.55
C ASP A 281 -12.08 5.82 -6.23
N PHE A 282 -12.83 6.88 -6.51
CA PHE A 282 -12.30 8.09 -7.13
C PHE A 282 -11.23 8.79 -6.26
N ARG A 283 -11.33 8.69 -4.93
CA ARG A 283 -10.42 9.36 -3.98
C ARG A 283 -9.01 8.77 -4.02
N ASN A 284 -8.92 7.47 -4.30
CA ASN A 284 -7.67 6.75 -4.48
C ASN A 284 -7.29 6.60 -5.96
N SER A 285 -8.05 7.16 -6.91
CA SER A 285 -7.72 7.09 -8.34
C SER A 285 -6.52 7.99 -8.67
N HIS A 286 -5.65 7.52 -9.55
CA HIS A 286 -4.37 8.16 -9.82
C HIS A 286 -3.90 7.97 -11.27
N ALA A 287 -3.02 8.87 -11.71
CA ALA A 287 -2.40 8.82 -13.03
C ALA A 287 -0.91 9.17 -12.94
N TRP A 288 -0.08 8.36 -13.58
CA TRP A 288 1.39 8.50 -13.62
C TRP A 288 1.90 8.11 -15.02
N ASN A 289 3.22 8.02 -15.22
CA ASN A 289 3.80 7.68 -16.52
C ASN A 289 4.69 6.43 -16.49
N MET A 290 4.83 5.84 -17.66
CA MET A 290 5.92 4.93 -18.03
C MET A 290 6.67 5.53 -19.22
N VAL A 291 7.99 5.49 -19.20
CA VAL A 291 8.87 5.94 -20.29
C VAL A 291 9.81 4.82 -20.73
N ARG A 292 9.97 4.62 -22.04
CA ARG A 292 10.95 3.68 -22.60
C ARG A 292 12.31 4.36 -22.73
N ILE A 293 13.34 3.78 -22.13
CA ILE A 293 14.74 4.19 -22.30
C ILE A 293 15.54 2.95 -22.74
N GLY A 294 16.06 2.98 -23.97
CA GLY A 294 16.54 1.77 -24.64
C GLY A 294 15.38 0.80 -24.88
N ASP A 295 15.51 -0.42 -24.39
CA ASP A 295 14.49 -1.47 -24.51
C ASP A 295 13.68 -1.72 -23.22
N LEU A 296 13.94 -0.92 -22.18
CA LEU A 296 13.35 -1.07 -20.86
C LEU A 296 12.34 0.06 -20.59
N TRP A 297 11.27 -0.30 -19.86
CA TRP A 297 10.25 0.65 -19.39
C TRP A 297 10.51 1.03 -17.94
N TYR A 298 10.44 2.33 -17.66
CA TYR A 298 10.67 2.90 -16.34
C TYR A 298 9.46 3.74 -15.91
N PHE A 299 9.08 3.64 -14.64
CA PHE A 299 8.00 4.44 -14.08
C PHE A 299 8.48 5.86 -13.75
N VAL A 300 7.58 6.83 -13.86
CA VAL A 300 7.77 8.20 -13.36
C VAL A 300 6.43 8.67 -12.79
N ASP A 301 6.38 9.04 -11.51
CA ASP A 301 5.27 9.83 -10.95
C ASP A 301 5.73 11.18 -10.41
N THR A 302 5.76 12.14 -11.33
CA THR A 302 6.03 13.55 -11.04
C THR A 302 5.03 14.19 -10.07
N THR A 303 3.87 13.56 -9.82
CA THR A 303 2.87 14.07 -8.88
C THR A 303 3.32 13.85 -7.43
N PHE A 304 3.69 12.61 -7.09
CA PHE A 304 4.15 12.25 -5.75
C PHE A 304 5.54 12.84 -5.45
N ASP A 305 6.36 13.07 -6.49
CA ASP A 305 7.66 13.75 -6.37
C ASP A 305 7.60 15.29 -6.37
N ALA A 306 6.43 15.91 -6.57
CA ALA A 306 6.25 17.36 -6.43
C ALA A 306 5.86 17.81 -5.00
N GLY A 307 5.33 16.90 -4.19
CA GLY A 307 4.91 17.19 -2.82
C GLY A 307 4.05 16.11 -2.18
N ALA A 308 3.78 16.29 -0.90
CA ALA A 308 3.06 15.33 -0.07
C ALA A 308 1.81 15.96 0.56
N PHE A 309 0.81 15.14 0.82
CA PHE A 309 -0.33 15.50 1.66
C PHE A 309 -0.05 15.15 3.12
N ASP A 310 -0.24 16.11 4.01
CA ASP A 310 -0.39 15.83 5.43
C ASP A 310 -1.80 15.26 5.68
N GLY A 311 -1.88 13.95 5.90
CA GLY A 311 -3.12 13.24 6.18
C GLY A 311 -3.82 13.67 7.48
N SER A 312 -3.14 14.41 8.37
CA SER A 312 -3.72 14.92 9.62
C SER A 312 -4.39 16.29 9.47
N SER A 313 -3.86 17.16 8.60
CA SER A 313 -4.39 18.52 8.37
C SER A 313 -5.05 18.72 7.01
N ALA A 314 -4.99 17.72 6.12
CA ALA A 314 -5.40 17.79 4.71
C ALA A 314 -4.68 18.89 3.89
N GLN A 315 -3.53 19.35 4.36
CA GLN A 315 -2.70 20.35 3.66
C GLN A 315 -1.73 19.67 2.69
N TYR A 316 -1.55 20.29 1.52
CA TYR A 316 -0.48 19.93 0.60
C TYR A 316 0.78 20.72 0.93
N HIS A 317 1.88 19.99 1.11
CA HIS A 317 3.20 20.57 1.27
C HIS A 317 4.02 20.27 0.02
N LYS A 318 4.42 21.33 -0.70
CA LYS A 318 5.36 21.19 -1.81
C LYS A 318 6.69 20.71 -1.25
N ARG A 319 7.10 19.51 -1.66
CA ARG A 319 8.33 18.82 -1.26
C ARG A 319 8.82 18.08 -2.48
N TYR A 320 9.89 18.58 -3.10
CA TYR A 320 10.53 17.85 -4.18
C TYR A 320 11.16 16.56 -3.64
N SER A 321 11.06 15.48 -4.41
CA SER A 321 11.77 14.22 -4.19
C SER A 321 12.07 13.53 -5.51
N THR A 322 12.71 12.36 -5.42
CA THR A 322 12.95 11.44 -6.55
C THR A 322 12.59 10.02 -6.13
N ASP A 323 11.57 9.91 -5.30
CA ASP A 323 11.10 8.70 -4.64
C ASP A 323 10.34 7.81 -5.66
N TYR A 324 9.76 8.46 -6.68
CA TYR A 324 8.97 7.87 -7.77
C TYR A 324 9.53 8.19 -9.18
N LEU A 325 10.76 8.70 -9.26
CA LEU A 325 11.56 8.79 -10.47
C LEU A 325 12.33 7.47 -10.71
N PHE A 326 11.86 6.65 -11.65
CA PHE A 326 12.40 5.33 -11.98
C PHE A 326 12.42 4.27 -10.84
N PRO A 327 11.39 4.17 -9.97
CA PRO A 327 11.34 3.10 -8.98
C PRO A 327 11.24 1.74 -9.68
N PRO A 328 11.91 0.69 -9.16
CA PRO A 328 11.77 -0.65 -9.70
C PRO A 328 10.31 -1.14 -9.56
N PRO A 329 9.80 -2.00 -10.46
CA PRO A 329 8.42 -2.49 -10.40
C PRO A 329 8.06 -3.14 -9.05
N PHE A 330 9.03 -3.77 -8.39
CA PHE A 330 8.88 -4.34 -7.06
C PHE A 330 8.61 -3.30 -5.96
N GLN A 331 9.20 -2.10 -6.05
CA GLN A 331 8.93 -0.99 -5.12
C GLN A 331 7.56 -0.36 -5.43
N LEU A 332 7.29 -0.08 -6.71
CA LEU A 332 6.07 0.64 -7.11
C LEU A 332 4.78 -0.14 -6.78
N ARG A 333 4.80 -1.48 -6.86
CA ARG A 333 3.62 -2.32 -6.58
C ARG A 333 2.99 -2.11 -5.20
N PHE A 334 3.74 -1.61 -4.22
CA PHE A 334 3.25 -1.39 -2.84
C PHE A 334 2.40 -0.12 -2.72
N THR A 335 2.61 0.84 -3.63
CA THR A 335 1.97 2.16 -3.63
C THR A 335 0.99 2.33 -4.78
N HIS A 336 1.25 1.74 -5.96
CA HIS A 336 0.43 1.92 -7.17
C HIS A 336 -0.14 0.61 -7.73
N PHE A 337 -1.37 0.68 -8.22
CA PHE A 337 -2.09 -0.40 -8.90
C PHE A 337 -2.65 0.09 -10.24
N PRO A 338 -2.10 -0.31 -11.39
CA PRO A 338 -2.61 0.09 -12.71
C PRO A 338 -3.88 -0.68 -13.09
N ASP A 339 -4.78 -0.03 -13.83
CA ASP A 339 -5.97 -0.67 -14.42
C ASP A 339 -5.60 -1.81 -15.39
N ASN A 340 -4.47 -1.67 -16.10
CA ASN A 340 -3.90 -2.70 -16.94
C ASN A 340 -2.80 -3.45 -16.19
N ALA A 341 -3.02 -4.73 -15.88
CA ALA A 341 -2.08 -5.58 -15.16
C ALA A 341 -0.68 -5.68 -15.82
N LEU A 342 -0.57 -5.51 -17.14
CA LEU A 342 0.73 -5.50 -17.83
C LEU A 342 1.61 -4.32 -17.41
N TYR A 343 1.01 -3.20 -17.00
CA TYR A 343 1.72 -2.02 -16.51
C TYR A 343 2.23 -2.17 -15.07
N GLN A 344 2.12 -3.36 -14.47
CA GLN A 344 2.85 -3.69 -13.24
C GLN A 344 4.30 -4.13 -13.52
N LEU A 345 4.69 -4.34 -14.78
CA LEU A 345 6.03 -4.82 -15.19
C LEU A 345 6.54 -5.97 -14.31
N SER A 346 5.68 -6.98 -14.10
CA SER A 346 5.94 -8.11 -13.20
C SER A 346 5.48 -9.40 -13.86
N ALA A 347 6.28 -10.47 -13.74
CA ALA A 347 5.87 -11.82 -14.10
C ALA A 347 4.72 -12.34 -13.20
N THR A 348 4.63 -11.83 -11.96
CA THR A 348 3.55 -12.11 -11.01
C THR A 348 2.82 -10.82 -10.65
N PRO A 349 1.92 -10.32 -11.52
CA PRO A 349 1.13 -9.13 -11.22
C PRO A 349 0.18 -9.42 -10.05
N VAL A 350 0.02 -8.43 -9.18
CA VAL A 350 -0.92 -8.44 -8.05
C VAL A 350 -2.34 -8.22 -8.59
N GLY A 351 -3.31 -9.01 -8.09
CA GLY A 351 -4.74 -8.78 -8.35
C GLY A 351 -5.35 -7.77 -7.36
N ARG A 352 -6.54 -7.24 -7.65
CA ARG A 352 -7.18 -6.20 -6.81
C ARG A 352 -7.26 -6.52 -5.33
N GLU A 353 -7.64 -7.74 -4.96
CA GLU A 353 -7.72 -8.16 -3.55
C GLU A 353 -6.33 -8.18 -2.89
N GLY A 354 -5.34 -8.77 -3.55
CA GLY A 354 -3.95 -8.74 -3.08
C GLY A 354 -3.41 -7.32 -2.92
N PHE A 355 -3.74 -6.40 -3.82
CA PHE A 355 -3.33 -5.00 -3.69
C PHE A 355 -4.08 -4.29 -2.56
N ARG A 356 -5.37 -4.55 -2.37
CA ARG A 356 -6.12 -4.01 -1.22
C ARG A 356 -5.48 -4.47 0.10
N ASP A 357 -5.16 -5.76 0.19
CA ASP A 357 -4.82 -6.42 1.46
C ASP A 357 -3.31 -6.42 1.79
N GLN A 358 -2.43 -6.10 0.82
CA GLN A 358 -0.99 -5.92 1.08
C GLN A 358 -0.71 -4.68 1.96
N VAL A 359 0.39 -4.72 2.71
CA VAL A 359 0.90 -3.57 3.47
C VAL A 359 1.34 -2.43 2.54
N LEU A 360 1.21 -1.18 3.00
CA LEU A 360 1.78 -0.02 2.32
C LEU A 360 3.26 0.08 2.71
N VAL A 361 4.16 -0.11 1.75
CA VAL A 361 5.60 0.12 1.90
C VAL A 361 5.95 1.40 1.15
N LEU A 362 6.56 2.37 1.82
CA LEU A 362 6.93 3.65 1.24
C LEU A 362 8.37 3.62 0.69
N PRO A 363 8.74 4.47 -0.28
CA PRO A 363 10.07 4.50 -0.90
C PRO A 363 11.22 4.51 0.10
N GLU A 364 11.10 5.32 1.14
CA GLU A 364 12.06 5.44 2.24
C GLU A 364 12.42 4.09 2.89
N PHE A 365 11.52 3.10 2.92
CA PHE A 365 11.84 1.76 3.41
C PHE A 365 13.00 1.11 2.62
N PHE A 366 12.96 1.25 1.30
CA PHE A 366 13.96 0.67 0.40
C PHE A 366 15.23 1.52 0.38
N ASP A 367 15.08 2.85 0.38
CA ASP A 367 16.20 3.79 0.31
C ASP A 367 17.01 3.80 1.63
N SER A 368 16.35 3.58 2.77
CA SER A 368 16.97 3.29 4.07
C SER A 368 17.50 1.85 4.22
N GLY A 369 17.38 0.99 3.19
CA GLY A 369 17.91 -0.38 3.22
C GLY A 369 17.24 -1.33 4.22
N LEU A 370 15.98 -1.06 4.59
CA LEU A 370 15.24 -1.87 5.55
C LEU A 370 14.80 -3.22 4.96
N THR A 371 14.62 -4.20 5.83
CA THR A 371 14.10 -5.53 5.48
C THR A 371 13.06 -6.01 6.50
N LEU A 372 12.04 -6.73 6.03
CA LEU A 372 11.10 -7.44 6.90
C LEU A 372 11.70 -8.81 7.22
N LEU A 373 12.07 -9.06 8.48
CA LEU A 373 12.65 -10.34 8.88
C LEU A 373 11.54 -11.34 9.19
N GLN A 374 11.60 -12.48 8.53
CA GLN A 374 10.62 -13.54 8.72
C GLN A 374 10.98 -14.34 9.98
N MET A 375 10.28 -14.09 11.08
CA MET A 375 10.31 -14.99 12.24
C MET A 375 9.67 -16.34 11.85
N SER A 376 10.35 -17.45 12.16
CA SER A 376 10.14 -18.80 11.60
C SER A 376 8.68 -19.29 11.46
N ASN A 377 8.43 -20.08 10.39
CA ASN A 377 7.23 -20.88 10.06
C ASN A 377 6.06 -20.22 9.28
N ALA A 378 6.25 -19.04 8.69
CA ALA A 378 5.29 -18.45 7.75
C ALA A 378 5.55 -18.80 6.25
N PRO A 379 4.52 -18.77 5.36
CA PRO A 379 4.72 -18.93 3.92
C PRO A 379 5.33 -17.68 3.25
N THR A 380 6.06 -17.88 2.15
CA THR A 380 6.99 -16.93 1.50
C THR A 380 6.33 -15.79 0.70
N SER A 381 5.39 -15.06 1.30
CA SER A 381 4.59 -14.04 0.59
C SER A 381 4.48 -12.72 1.36
N LEU A 382 5.03 -11.64 0.77
CA LEU A 382 4.85 -10.24 1.20
C LEU A 382 3.42 -9.70 0.99
N LEU A 383 2.48 -10.52 0.50
CA LEU A 383 1.15 -10.08 0.08
C LEU A 383 0.10 -10.09 1.20
N SER A 384 0.45 -10.51 2.41
CA SER A 384 -0.43 -10.44 3.58
C SER A 384 0.37 -10.53 4.90
N PHE A 385 -0.33 -10.44 6.03
CA PHE A 385 0.11 -10.36 7.43
C PHE A 385 1.06 -11.46 7.97
N ALA A 386 1.65 -12.29 7.11
CA ALA A 386 2.50 -13.43 7.42
C ALA A 386 3.76 -13.13 8.28
N TYR A 387 4.15 -11.85 8.39
CA TYR A 387 5.33 -11.40 9.17
C TYR A 387 5.00 -11.02 10.62
N LEU A 388 3.71 -10.87 10.95
CA LEU A 388 3.27 -10.49 12.30
C LEU A 388 2.96 -11.74 13.12
N GLN A 389 3.77 -12.02 14.13
CA GLN A 389 3.50 -13.10 15.08
C GLN A 389 2.48 -12.64 16.11
N LYS A 390 1.42 -13.42 16.36
CA LYS A 390 0.41 -13.13 17.40
C LYS A 390 0.57 -14.06 18.59
N THR A 391 1.03 -13.53 19.72
CA THR A 391 1.26 -14.27 20.96
C THR A 391 0.55 -13.59 22.12
N ASN A 392 -0.36 -14.30 22.81
CA ASN A 392 -1.12 -13.80 23.96
C ASN A 392 -1.88 -12.45 23.72
N GLY A 393 -2.24 -12.16 22.46
CA GLY A 393 -2.91 -10.92 22.06
C GLY A 393 -1.97 -9.77 21.67
N LEU A 394 -0.67 -9.91 21.90
CA LEU A 394 0.35 -9.03 21.34
C LEU A 394 0.69 -9.46 19.92
N PHE A 395 1.08 -8.50 19.09
CA PHE A 395 1.60 -8.70 17.74
C PHE A 395 3.07 -8.26 17.71
N SER A 396 3.97 -9.06 17.16
CA SER A 396 5.38 -8.70 17.01
C SER A 396 5.87 -8.82 15.57
N LEU A 397 6.77 -7.91 15.19
CA LEU A 397 7.42 -7.85 13.88
C LEU A 397 8.91 -7.52 14.08
N ASP A 398 9.78 -8.23 13.39
CA ASP A 398 11.22 -7.94 13.38
C ASP A 398 11.60 -7.22 12.05
N ILE A 399 12.28 -6.09 12.17
CA ILE A 399 12.80 -5.25 11.07
C ILE A 399 14.32 -5.33 11.08
N GLY A 400 14.92 -5.74 9.97
CA GLY A 400 16.34 -5.61 9.73
C GLY A 400 16.64 -4.19 9.22
N ALA A 401 17.61 -3.52 9.81
CA ALA A 401 18.04 -2.17 9.47
C ALA A 401 19.58 -2.08 9.44
N PRO A 402 20.17 -1.19 8.64
CA PRO A 402 21.60 -0.88 8.73
C PRO A 402 22.02 -0.45 10.14
N GLU A 403 23.31 -0.60 10.46
CA GLU A 403 23.89 0.05 11.63
C GLU A 403 23.64 1.57 11.59
N GLN A 404 23.52 2.20 12.76
CA GLN A 404 23.21 3.63 12.91
C GLN A 404 21.80 4.05 12.44
N MET A 405 20.86 3.09 12.31
CA MET A 405 19.47 3.37 12.01
C MET A 405 18.55 3.05 13.20
N LEU A 406 17.70 4.03 13.54
CA LEU A 406 16.60 3.91 14.49
C LEU A 406 15.34 3.40 13.77
N VAL A 407 14.59 2.52 14.42
CA VAL A 407 13.26 2.09 13.96
C VAL A 407 12.27 2.17 15.13
N ASP A 408 11.10 2.76 14.89
CA ASP A 408 10.04 2.88 15.88
C ASP A 408 8.67 2.55 15.27
N ALA A 409 7.67 2.34 16.11
CA ALA A 409 6.29 2.13 15.68
C ALA A 409 5.30 2.90 16.55
N SER A 410 4.24 3.41 15.93
CA SER A 410 3.08 3.96 16.62
C SER A 410 1.80 3.30 16.13
N LEU A 411 0.88 3.03 17.06
CA LEU A 411 -0.47 2.56 16.77
C LEU A 411 -1.44 3.74 16.88
N PHE A 412 -2.33 3.89 15.90
CA PHE A 412 -3.34 4.95 15.82
C PHE A 412 -4.75 4.35 15.84
N ASP A 413 -5.69 5.04 16.47
CA ASP A 413 -7.11 4.68 16.39
C ASP A 413 -7.73 5.06 15.03
N THR A 414 -8.99 4.67 14.80
CA THR A 414 -9.74 5.00 13.57
C THR A 414 -9.99 6.50 13.36
N LYS A 415 -9.60 7.36 14.31
CA LYS A 415 -9.66 8.82 14.21
C LYS A 415 -8.28 9.45 14.00
N GLY A 416 -7.24 8.65 13.76
CA GLY A 416 -5.87 9.11 13.55
C GLY A 416 -5.18 9.59 14.83
N ARG A 417 -5.66 9.23 16.02
CA ARG A 417 -5.02 9.59 17.29
C ARG A 417 -4.06 8.49 17.71
N GLU A 418 -2.80 8.86 18.00
CA GLU A 418 -1.82 7.91 18.54
C GLU A 418 -2.31 7.36 19.88
N LEU A 419 -2.18 6.05 20.04
CA LEU A 419 -2.44 5.32 21.27
C LEU A 419 -1.13 5.19 22.04
N GLU A 420 -0.83 6.20 22.88
CA GLU A 420 0.37 6.22 23.72
C GLU A 420 0.51 4.91 24.53
N GLN A 421 1.70 4.31 24.47
CA GLN A 421 2.04 3.04 25.15
C GLN A 421 1.31 1.79 24.61
N TYR A 422 0.83 1.81 23.36
CA TYR A 422 0.29 0.63 22.64
C TYR A 422 1.28 0.01 21.64
N SER A 423 2.47 0.60 21.52
CA SER A 423 3.61 0.08 20.79
C SER A 423 4.86 0.08 21.68
N PHE A 424 5.79 -0.82 21.38
CA PHE A 424 7.06 -0.96 22.07
C PHE A 424 8.13 -1.41 21.06
N ALA A 425 9.04 -0.50 20.70
CA ALA A 425 10.20 -0.80 19.86
C ALA A 425 11.41 -1.13 20.73
N SER A 426 12.24 -2.07 20.30
CA SER A 426 13.49 -2.43 20.97
C SER A 426 14.50 -3.02 19.99
N HIS A 427 15.78 -2.86 20.31
CA HIS A 427 16.89 -3.31 19.48
C HIS A 427 17.40 -4.64 20.03
N ILE A 428 17.27 -5.72 19.26
CA ILE A 428 17.56 -7.10 19.72
C ILE A 428 18.93 -7.62 19.22
N ASP A 429 19.50 -6.95 18.22
CA ASP A 429 20.80 -7.17 17.60
C ASP A 429 21.22 -5.82 16.97
N PRO A 430 22.53 -5.49 16.81
CA PRO A 430 23.00 -4.29 16.11
C PRO A 430 22.24 -3.90 14.82
N THR A 431 21.70 -4.89 14.09
CA THR A 431 20.99 -4.72 12.82
C THR A 431 19.51 -5.12 12.87
N VAL A 432 18.95 -5.46 14.04
CA VAL A 432 17.55 -5.94 14.16
C VAL A 432 16.75 -5.24 15.24
N TRP A 433 15.59 -4.72 14.84
CA TRP A 433 14.60 -4.09 15.69
C TRP A 433 13.38 -4.99 15.84
N ARG A 434 12.96 -5.26 17.07
CA ARG A 434 11.66 -5.87 17.38
C ARG A 434 10.63 -4.81 17.72
N LEU A 435 9.53 -4.82 17.00
CA LEU A 435 8.37 -3.97 17.21
C LEU A 435 7.25 -4.82 17.80
N VAL A 436 6.82 -4.51 19.02
CA VAL A 436 5.71 -5.18 19.70
C VAL A 436 4.52 -4.22 19.79
N LEU A 437 3.33 -4.71 19.47
CA LEU A 437 2.10 -3.95 19.34
C LEU A 437 1.00 -4.62 20.17
N ALA A 438 0.26 -3.83 20.93
CA ALA A 438 -0.82 -4.30 21.80
C ALA A 438 -2.15 -3.64 21.38
N PRO A 439 -2.72 -4.00 20.21
CA PRO A 439 -3.95 -3.37 19.74
C PRO A 439 -5.10 -3.55 20.75
N PRO A 440 -6.02 -2.58 20.85
CA PRO A 440 -7.20 -2.69 21.73
C PRO A 440 -7.97 -3.99 21.48
N PRO A 441 -8.62 -4.63 22.47
CA PRO A 441 -9.22 -5.96 22.30
C PRO A 441 -10.41 -6.08 21.34
N ALA A 442 -10.89 -4.96 20.80
CA ALA A 442 -11.90 -4.94 19.74
C ALA A 442 -11.71 -3.68 18.87
N GLY A 443 -11.71 -3.88 17.55
CA GLY A 443 -11.69 -2.80 16.57
C GLY A 443 -10.50 -2.87 15.60
N ARG A 444 -10.34 -1.77 14.85
CA ARG A 444 -9.29 -1.57 13.84
C ARG A 444 -8.34 -0.47 14.32
N GLY A 445 -7.04 -0.69 14.21
CA GLY A 445 -6.00 0.31 14.49
C GLY A 445 -5.01 0.38 13.34
N LYS A 446 -4.50 1.57 13.01
CA LYS A 446 -3.48 1.76 11.97
C LYS A 446 -2.10 1.77 12.60
N VAL A 447 -1.21 0.93 12.11
CA VAL A 447 0.20 0.88 12.54
C VAL A 447 1.02 1.65 11.52
N HIS A 448 1.86 2.56 12.02
CA HIS A 448 2.90 3.20 11.23
C HIS A 448 4.24 2.80 11.83
N ILE A 449 5.15 2.31 10.99
CA ILE A 449 6.56 2.11 11.30
C ILE A 449 7.32 3.32 10.76
N PHE A 450 8.29 3.79 11.53
CA PHE A 450 9.15 4.91 11.19
C PHE A 450 10.62 4.50 11.28
N ALA A 451 11.48 5.09 10.45
CA ALA A 451 12.92 4.89 10.51
C ALA A 451 13.71 6.16 10.16
N GLY A 452 15.01 6.15 10.47
CA GLY A 452 15.94 7.24 10.19
C GLY A 452 17.27 7.09 10.94
N PRO A 453 18.29 7.90 10.63
CA PRO A 453 19.60 7.81 11.25
C PRO A 453 19.59 8.18 12.74
N ASP A 454 20.43 7.53 13.55
CA ASP A 454 20.57 7.79 14.99
C ASP A 454 21.20 9.15 15.31
N SER A 455 22.15 9.58 14.48
CA SER A 455 22.80 10.89 14.50
C SER A 455 22.61 11.60 13.17
N PRO A 456 21.50 12.35 12.96
CA PRO A 456 21.37 13.20 11.79
C PRO A 456 22.49 14.26 11.77
N GLY A 457 23.18 14.35 10.63
CA GLY A 457 24.27 15.32 10.44
C GLY A 457 23.85 16.76 10.74
N LYS A 458 24.83 17.63 11.05
CA LYS A 458 24.58 19.01 11.49
C LYS A 458 23.94 19.93 10.44
N ASP A 459 23.78 19.46 9.21
CA ASP A 459 23.33 20.26 8.08
C ASP A 459 21.82 20.08 7.83
N ASN A 460 21.15 21.24 7.72
CA ASN A 460 19.72 21.45 7.46
C ASN A 460 18.73 21.26 8.63
N ALA A 461 17.74 22.16 8.64
CA ALA A 461 16.79 22.39 9.73
C ALA A 461 15.67 21.32 9.85
N THR A 462 15.92 20.10 9.38
CA THR A 462 15.03 18.93 9.44
C THR A 462 15.54 17.83 10.38
N SER A 463 16.61 18.08 11.13
CA SER A 463 16.98 17.26 12.29
C SER A 463 15.84 17.25 13.32
N LYS A 464 14.98 16.20 13.30
CA LYS A 464 14.19 15.71 14.46
C LYS A 464 13.26 14.51 14.28
N MET A 465 12.87 14.09 13.08
CA MET A 465 11.78 13.10 12.93
C MET A 465 12.17 11.92 12.05
N LEU A 466 11.90 10.71 12.54
CA LEU A 466 11.92 9.50 11.73
C LEU A 466 10.85 9.59 10.64
N ALA A 467 11.17 9.17 9.43
CA ALA A 467 10.24 9.14 8.31
C ALA A 467 9.36 7.88 8.38
N SER A 468 8.09 7.98 7.97
CA SER A 468 7.22 6.80 7.89
C SER A 468 7.67 5.91 6.74
N VAL A 469 7.93 4.63 7.02
CA VAL A 469 8.47 3.66 6.05
C VAL A 469 7.46 2.58 5.68
N LEU A 470 6.56 2.20 6.59
CA LEU A 470 5.61 1.11 6.39
C LEU A 470 4.32 1.38 7.17
N GLN A 471 3.16 1.14 6.55
CA GLN A 471 1.84 1.33 7.15
C GLN A 471 0.91 0.14 6.89
N PHE A 472 0.13 -0.27 7.90
CA PHE A 472 -0.84 -1.36 7.80
C PHE A 472 -1.94 -1.25 8.86
N GLU A 473 -2.99 -2.06 8.75
CA GLU A 473 -4.10 -2.07 9.70
C GLU A 473 -4.11 -3.37 10.51
N LEU A 474 -4.27 -3.27 11.83
CA LEU A 474 -4.53 -4.42 12.70
C LEU A 474 -6.01 -4.49 13.04
N GLU A 475 -6.62 -5.64 12.79
CA GLU A 475 -7.98 -5.96 13.23
C GLU A 475 -7.96 -6.95 14.39
N THR A 476 -8.81 -6.68 15.38
CA THR A 476 -8.96 -7.52 16.57
C THR A 476 -10.41 -7.91 16.75
N ASP A 477 -10.69 -9.20 16.53
CA ASP A 477 -11.98 -9.80 16.84
C ASP A 477 -12.16 -9.98 18.34
N SER A 478 -13.35 -9.64 18.84
CA SER A 478 -13.76 -9.80 20.24
C SER A 478 -13.82 -11.25 20.73
N ALA A 479 -13.51 -12.23 19.88
CA ALA A 479 -13.76 -13.66 20.06
C ALA A 479 -12.46 -14.47 20.12
N GLY A 480 -11.60 -14.20 21.12
CA GLY A 480 -10.32 -14.92 21.19
C GLY A 480 -9.39 -14.59 22.36
N GLY A 481 -9.94 -14.42 23.57
CA GLY A 481 -9.15 -14.27 24.79
C GLY A 481 -9.43 -12.97 25.54
N LYS A 482 -9.37 -13.03 26.87
CA LYS A 482 -9.42 -11.85 27.75
C LYS A 482 -8.09 -11.11 27.75
N ALA A 483 -7.67 -10.59 26.60
CA ALA A 483 -6.80 -9.42 26.61
C ALA A 483 -7.63 -8.27 27.24
N GLY A 484 -7.14 -7.68 28.31
CA GLY A 484 -7.93 -6.78 29.15
C GLY A 484 -8.46 -5.59 28.34
N VAL A 485 -9.78 -5.44 28.26
CA VAL A 485 -10.39 -4.24 27.69
C VAL A 485 -9.87 -3.04 28.46
N ALA A 486 -9.22 -2.11 27.76
CA ALA A 486 -8.90 -0.79 28.26
C ALA A 486 -10.20 0.03 28.42
N SER A 487 -10.99 -0.36 29.43
CA SER A 487 -12.05 0.48 30.00
C SER A 487 -11.42 1.77 30.55
N LYS A 488 -12.21 2.85 30.68
CA LYS A 488 -11.77 4.05 31.38
C LYS A 488 -11.27 3.68 32.79
N GLY A 489 -9.96 3.80 33.03
CA GLY A 489 -9.31 3.43 34.29
C GLY A 489 -8.50 2.12 34.26
N THR A 490 -8.34 1.48 33.11
CA THR A 490 -7.41 0.35 32.94
C THR A 490 -6.03 0.86 32.53
N ALA A 491 -4.96 0.26 33.03
CA ALA A 491 -3.60 0.66 32.73
C ALA A 491 -3.24 0.51 31.24
N PRO A 492 -2.28 1.31 30.72
CA PRO A 492 -1.73 1.11 29.37
C PRO A 492 -1.07 -0.27 29.23
N PRO A 493 -1.05 -0.86 28.03
CA PRO A 493 -0.54 -2.21 27.85
C PRO A 493 0.98 -2.31 27.99
N PHE A 494 1.75 -1.29 27.59
CA PHE A 494 3.21 -1.22 27.79
C PHE A 494 3.60 -0.13 28.81
N PRO A 495 4.80 -0.23 29.44
CA PRO A 495 5.33 0.87 30.27
C PRO A 495 5.53 2.16 29.48
N LYS A 496 5.62 3.27 30.21
CA LYS A 496 5.94 4.57 29.61
C LYS A 496 7.42 4.61 29.25
N ILE A 497 7.70 4.69 27.96
CA ILE A 497 9.06 4.86 27.44
C ILE A 497 9.46 6.34 27.59
N TYR A 498 10.61 6.56 28.20
CA TYR A 498 11.31 7.84 28.23
C TYR A 498 12.49 7.74 27.27
N GLY A 499 12.59 8.70 26.34
CA GLY A 499 13.61 8.69 25.29
C GLY A 499 13.60 7.42 24.44
N ARG A 500 12.68 7.32 23.45
CA ARG A 500 12.60 6.17 22.51
C ARG A 500 13.92 5.89 21.73
N TYR A 501 14.92 6.77 21.84
CA TYR A 501 16.17 6.80 21.07
C TYR A 501 17.38 7.04 21.97
N HIS A 502 17.49 6.32 23.09
CA HIS A 502 18.66 6.43 23.96
C HIS A 502 19.90 5.79 23.33
N GLU A 503 21.02 6.51 23.34
CA GLU A 503 22.33 5.91 23.13
C GLU A 503 22.79 5.18 24.41
N PRO A 504 23.42 3.99 24.28
CA PRO A 504 23.76 3.31 23.03
C PRO A 504 22.63 2.38 22.56
N ALA A 505 22.33 2.38 21.26
CA ALA A 505 21.35 1.45 20.65
C ALA A 505 21.66 -0.01 21.03
N GLY A 506 20.65 -0.76 21.46
CA GLY A 506 20.80 -2.14 21.97
C GLY A 506 20.06 -2.40 23.28
N GLU A 507 19.05 -1.59 23.60
CA GLU A 507 18.24 -1.78 24.81
C GLU A 507 16.94 -2.51 24.48
N LEU A 508 16.61 -3.51 25.30
CA LEU A 508 15.44 -4.38 25.14
C LEU A 508 14.84 -4.70 26.51
N LEU A 509 13.56 -4.40 26.70
CA LEU A 509 12.78 -4.94 27.81
C LEU A 509 12.16 -6.28 27.39
N GLU A 510 12.60 -7.38 28.02
CA GLU A 510 11.92 -8.67 27.85
C GLU A 510 10.78 -8.84 28.87
N SER A 511 10.98 -8.35 30.10
CA SER A 511 9.98 -8.44 31.16
C SER A 511 10.16 -7.36 32.23
N PRO A 512 9.09 -6.84 32.86
CA PRO A 512 7.68 -7.07 32.54
C PRO A 512 7.19 -6.11 31.45
N LEU A 513 6.71 -6.65 30.32
CA LEU A 513 6.12 -5.85 29.25
C LEU A 513 4.82 -5.14 29.64
N ALA A 514 4.11 -5.61 30.68
CA ALA A 514 2.85 -4.99 31.12
C ALA A 514 3.07 -3.56 31.66
N GLY A 515 2.26 -2.60 31.22
CA GLY A 515 2.39 -1.18 31.62
C GLY A 515 1.98 -0.82 33.04
N SER A 516 1.45 -1.77 33.81
CA SER A 516 1.23 -1.67 35.25
C SER A 516 1.72 -2.90 35.99
N LEU A 517 2.10 -2.71 37.25
CA LEU A 517 2.52 -3.77 38.16
C LEU A 517 1.57 -3.82 39.37
N ALA A 518 1.33 -5.01 39.90
CA ALA A 518 0.44 -5.17 41.06
C ALA A 518 1.20 -4.91 42.37
N ARG A 519 0.73 -3.96 43.20
CA ARG A 519 1.35 -3.67 44.50
C ARG A 519 1.43 -4.95 45.36
N GLY A 520 2.60 -5.20 45.96
CA GLY A 520 2.86 -6.35 46.82
C GLY A 520 3.21 -7.66 46.09
N SER A 521 3.03 -7.75 44.76
CA SER A 521 3.46 -8.90 43.95
C SER A 521 4.97 -8.90 43.74
N THR A 522 5.51 -10.01 43.22
CA THR A 522 6.88 -10.06 42.68
C THR A 522 6.78 -9.99 41.16
N ALA A 523 7.53 -9.07 40.55
CA ALA A 523 7.69 -8.95 39.12
C ALA A 523 9.12 -9.33 38.74
N HIS A 524 9.27 -10.23 37.77
CA HIS A 524 10.56 -10.60 37.21
C HIS A 524 10.96 -9.57 36.16
N PHE A 525 11.99 -8.78 36.42
CA PHE A 525 12.55 -7.83 35.46
C PHE A 525 13.68 -8.51 34.69
N VAL A 526 13.67 -8.36 33.37
CA VAL A 526 14.72 -8.77 32.44
C VAL A 526 14.85 -7.68 31.39
N TYR A 527 16.03 -7.08 31.30
CA TYR A 527 16.30 -5.93 30.47
C TYR A 527 17.74 -5.94 29.97
N HIS A 528 17.94 -5.87 28.67
CA HIS A 528 19.26 -5.76 28.06
C HIS A 528 19.62 -4.29 27.96
N SER A 529 20.86 -3.94 28.32
CA SER A 529 21.43 -2.63 28.05
C SER A 529 22.94 -2.71 27.93
N LYS A 530 23.48 -1.85 27.06
CA LYS A 530 24.93 -1.67 26.93
C LYS A 530 25.53 -0.90 28.12
N SER A 531 24.70 -0.21 28.91
CA SER A 531 25.18 0.52 30.08
C SER A 531 25.73 -0.36 31.19
N LYS A 532 26.59 0.22 32.02
CA LYS A 532 27.25 -0.51 33.11
C LYS A 532 26.32 -0.82 34.29
N TYR A 533 25.34 0.06 34.54
CA TYR A 533 24.42 -0.05 35.67
C TYR A 533 22.99 0.16 35.21
N VAL A 534 22.08 -0.69 35.71
CA VAL A 534 20.64 -0.54 35.57
C VAL A 534 20.04 -0.65 36.96
N SER A 535 19.13 0.25 37.31
CA SER A 535 18.43 0.26 38.60
C SER A 535 16.92 0.46 38.43
N ILE A 536 16.15 -0.24 39.27
CA ILE A 536 14.77 0.12 39.58
C ILE A 536 14.80 1.31 40.55
N ILE A 537 14.07 2.37 40.22
CA ILE A 537 14.05 3.64 40.95
C ILE A 537 12.62 3.97 41.35
N TYR A 538 12.36 4.13 42.64
CA TYR A 538 11.06 4.56 43.16
C TYR A 538 11.26 5.43 44.41
N ASP A 539 10.41 6.44 44.58
CA ASP A 539 10.51 7.48 45.62
C ASP A 539 11.92 8.11 45.67
N SER A 540 12.80 7.62 46.55
CA SER A 540 14.24 7.96 46.61
C SER A 540 15.15 6.72 46.75
N THR A 541 14.62 5.52 46.46
CA THR A 541 15.33 4.24 46.55
C THR A 541 15.80 3.79 45.17
N PHE A 542 17.05 3.32 45.12
CA PHE A 542 17.67 2.71 43.94
C PHE A 542 17.94 1.24 44.24
N VAL A 543 17.41 0.34 43.42
CA VAL A 543 17.58 -1.10 43.55
C VAL A 543 18.28 -1.61 42.28
N PRO A 544 19.59 -1.92 42.34
CA PRO A 544 20.34 -2.33 41.17
C PRO A 544 19.91 -3.71 40.69
N LEU A 545 19.82 -3.88 39.37
CA LEU A 545 19.62 -5.19 38.74
C LEU A 545 20.95 -5.95 38.69
N LYS A 546 20.89 -7.28 38.72
CA LYS A 546 22.07 -8.13 38.53
C LYS A 546 22.38 -8.26 37.04
N ARG A 547 23.58 -7.84 36.64
CA ARG A 547 24.11 -8.05 35.28
C ARG A 547 24.58 -9.49 35.07
N GLY A 548 24.24 -10.07 33.91
CA GLY A 548 24.77 -11.31 33.37
C GLY A 548 25.91 -11.08 32.37
N ASP A 549 26.58 -12.16 31.96
CA ASP A 549 27.76 -12.11 31.09
C ASP A 549 27.42 -11.73 29.63
N ASP A 550 26.14 -11.86 29.26
CA ASP A 550 25.51 -11.51 27.99
C ASP A 550 25.04 -10.04 27.91
N GLY A 551 25.21 -9.26 28.99
CA GLY A 551 24.70 -7.89 29.10
C GLY A 551 23.24 -7.79 29.57
N THR A 552 22.60 -8.90 29.88
CA THR A 552 21.23 -8.93 30.44
C THR A 552 21.25 -8.49 31.90
N PHE A 553 20.35 -7.59 32.29
CA PHE A 553 20.11 -7.20 33.68
C PHE A 553 18.81 -7.83 34.18
N SER A 554 18.84 -8.50 35.32
CA SER A 554 17.66 -9.15 35.91
C SER A 554 17.50 -8.95 37.42
N ILE A 555 16.26 -8.99 37.90
CA ILE A 555 15.90 -9.03 39.33
C ILE A 555 14.46 -9.55 39.53
N ASP A 556 14.25 -10.35 40.57
CA ASP A 556 12.92 -10.60 41.14
C ASP A 556 12.57 -9.45 42.11
N PHE A 557 11.79 -8.48 41.63
CA PHE A 557 11.48 -7.27 42.37
C PHE A 557 10.10 -7.34 43.02
N ARG A 558 10.05 -7.20 44.36
CA ARG A 558 8.78 -7.11 45.08
C ARG A 558 8.23 -5.68 45.03
N VAL A 559 7.11 -5.50 44.32
CA VAL A 559 6.50 -4.21 44.00
C VAL A 559 6.07 -3.48 45.28
N PRO A 560 6.69 -2.34 45.66
CA PRO A 560 6.35 -1.59 46.87
C PRO A 560 5.06 -0.79 46.73
N ALA A 561 4.57 -0.25 47.84
CA ALA A 561 3.39 0.62 47.90
C ALA A 561 3.73 2.08 47.51
N THR A 562 4.24 2.27 46.29
CA THR A 562 4.50 3.58 45.68
C THR A 562 3.46 3.90 44.57
N SER A 563 3.54 5.09 43.98
CA SER A 563 2.73 5.55 42.86
C SER A 563 3.39 5.34 41.50
N VAL A 564 4.73 5.25 41.46
CA VAL A 564 5.49 5.06 40.21
C VAL A 564 6.77 4.28 40.47
N ILE A 565 7.05 3.33 39.58
CA ILE A 565 8.35 2.66 39.47
C ILE A 565 8.99 3.10 38.16
N LYS A 566 10.28 3.37 38.17
CA LYS A 566 11.07 3.72 36.98
C LYS A 566 12.19 2.70 36.79
N LEU A 567 12.61 2.47 35.55
CA LEU A 567 13.91 1.89 35.24
C LEU A 567 14.83 3.03 34.81
N GLY A 568 16.06 3.03 35.31
CA GLY A 568 17.10 3.96 34.85
C GLY A 568 18.41 3.24 34.55
N VAL A 569 19.15 3.79 33.58
CA VAL A 569 20.47 3.32 33.15
C VAL A 569 21.54 4.35 33.51
N SER A 570 22.77 3.90 33.77
CA SER A 570 23.89 4.76 34.18
C SER A 570 25.25 4.18 33.79
N GLU A 571 26.20 5.06 33.48
CA GLU A 571 27.61 4.75 33.22
C GLU A 571 28.52 4.86 34.45
N ASP A 572 28.11 5.64 35.45
CA ASP A 572 28.91 6.01 36.63
C ASP A 572 28.27 5.60 37.96
N ASN A 573 27.05 5.05 37.92
CA ASN A 573 26.22 4.69 39.08
C ASN A 573 25.82 5.90 39.97
N VAL A 574 25.88 7.11 39.43
CA VAL A 574 25.50 8.36 40.11
C VAL A 574 24.42 9.09 39.33
N HIS A 575 24.63 9.27 38.02
CA HIS A 575 23.71 9.95 37.13
C HIS A 575 22.92 8.90 36.34
N TYR A 576 21.60 8.87 36.58
CA TYR A 576 20.68 7.91 35.98
C TYR A 576 19.76 8.58 34.96
N SER A 577 19.84 8.12 33.70
CA SER A 577 18.84 8.42 32.67
C SER A 577 17.64 7.50 32.90
N ILE A 578 16.44 8.07 33.04
CA ILE A 578 15.21 7.28 33.14
C ILE A 578 14.78 6.86 31.73
N VAL A 579 14.62 5.55 31.53
CA VAL A 579 14.27 4.94 30.22
C VAL A 579 12.85 4.37 30.20
N LEU A 580 12.33 3.92 31.35
CA LEU A 580 11.01 3.31 31.46
C LEU A 580 10.31 3.73 32.76
N ALA A 581 8.97 3.75 32.77
CA ALA A 581 8.19 3.84 34.00
C ALA A 581 6.86 3.07 33.96
N TRP A 582 6.48 2.55 35.12
CA TRP A 582 5.19 1.90 35.40
C TRP A 582 4.45 2.74 36.43
N TYR A 583 3.24 3.17 36.11
CA TYR A 583 2.36 3.84 37.06
C TYR A 583 1.54 2.79 37.82
N LEU A 584 1.48 2.94 39.15
CA LEU A 584 0.81 2.01 40.05
C LEU A 584 -0.50 2.65 40.50
N HIS A 585 -1.62 2.10 40.06
CA HIS A 585 -2.97 2.52 40.46
C HIS A 585 -3.37 1.86 41.78
#